data_AF-W6N9P5-F1
#
_entry.id   AF-W6N9P5-F1
#
_cell.length_a   1.000
_cell.length_b   1.000
_cell.length_c   1.000
_cell.angle_alpha   90.00
_cell.angle_beta   90.00
_cell.angle_gamma   90.00
#
_symmetry.space_group_name_H-M   'P 1'
#
loop_
_entity.id
_entity.type
_entity.pdbx_description
1 polymer ?
#
loop_
_entity_poly.entity_id
_entity_poly.type
_entity_poly.pdbx_seq_one_letter_code
_entity_poly.pdbx_strand_id
1 'polypeptide(L)'
;MKGFDILIKNKKYILFVTIFIFTFVFTSCNKNTQNSNIDRNEIYTIVKESFLTQSGYSNEISKHMSEAVFNNINVYKVYSLNDKQYKKPVKINLDLKQKSQETKNGTTYENMIYSITIKDSQNKTISGSCDVPVKFTIQAANDTWYITNKEEPA
;
A
#
# COMPACT_ATOMS: atom_id res chain seq x y z
N MET A 1 18.68 -29.14 49.52
CA MET A 1 19.91 -28.70 48.84
C MET A 1 20.90 -29.86 48.72
N LYS A 2 20.72 -30.77 47.75
CA LYS A 2 21.69 -31.86 47.45
C LYS A 2 21.99 -32.01 45.94
N GLY A 3 21.29 -31.25 45.08
CA GLY A 3 21.48 -31.31 43.62
C GLY A 3 22.56 -30.37 43.08
N PHE A 4 22.90 -29.30 43.80
CA PHE A 4 23.84 -28.27 43.32
C PHE A 4 25.31 -28.71 43.44
N ASP A 5 25.64 -29.52 44.45
CA ASP A 5 27.02 -29.98 44.69
C ASP A 5 27.49 -31.08 43.72
N ILE A 6 26.56 -31.73 43.01
CA ILE A 6 26.89 -32.75 42.00
C ILE A 6 27.41 -32.10 40.70
N LEU A 7 27.01 -30.87 40.41
CA LEU A 7 27.41 -30.16 39.19
C LEU A 7 28.87 -29.66 39.21
N ILE A 8 29.46 -29.41 40.38
CA ILE A 8 30.79 -28.80 40.51
C ILE A 8 31.94 -29.82 40.36
N LYS A 9 31.68 -31.12 40.52
CA LYS A 9 32.73 -32.15 40.54
C LYS A 9 33.24 -32.57 39.16
N ASN A 10 32.51 -32.22 38.09
CA ASN A 10 32.74 -32.70 36.74
C ASN A 10 32.90 -31.51 35.76
N LYS A 11 33.98 -30.73 35.92
CA LYS A 11 34.32 -29.54 35.11
C LYS A 11 34.29 -29.76 33.58
N LYS A 12 34.44 -31.00 33.11
CA LYS A 12 34.35 -31.35 31.68
C LYS A 12 32.93 -31.19 31.11
N TYR A 13 31.89 -31.46 31.89
CA TYR A 13 30.50 -31.41 31.42
C TYR A 13 29.91 -30.01 31.42
N ILE A 14 30.38 -29.12 32.30
CA ILE A 14 29.99 -27.70 32.30
C ILE A 14 30.41 -27.02 30.99
N LEU A 15 31.58 -27.37 30.44
CA LEU A 15 32.07 -26.85 29.16
C LEU A 15 31.21 -27.30 27.96
N PHE A 16 30.64 -28.51 28.01
CA PHE A 16 29.79 -29.03 26.93
C PHE A 16 28.39 -28.40 26.92
N VAL A 17 27.85 -28.07 28.09
CA VAL A 17 26.51 -27.44 28.19
C VAL A 17 26.53 -25.98 27.71
N THR A 18 27.62 -25.24 27.90
CA THR A 18 27.76 -23.86 27.37
C THR A 18 27.95 -23.81 25.85
N ILE A 19 28.61 -24.81 25.25
CA ILE A 19 28.81 -24.90 23.80
C ILE A 19 27.48 -25.21 23.06
N PHE A 20 26.62 -26.06 23.64
CA PHE A 20 25.35 -26.45 23.01
C PHE A 20 24.31 -25.32 22.96
N ILE A 21 24.39 -24.37 23.90
CA ILE A 21 23.52 -23.18 23.93
C ILE A 21 23.97 -22.14 22.89
N PHE A 22 25.28 -22.07 22.58
CA PHE A 22 25.83 -21.12 21.61
C PHE A 22 25.54 -21.48 20.14
N THR A 23 25.32 -22.76 19.83
CA THR A 23 24.99 -23.20 18.46
C THR A 23 23.54 -22.93 18.05
N PHE A 24 22.67 -22.52 18.98
CA PHE A 24 21.25 -22.24 18.67
C PHE A 24 20.99 -20.78 18.25
N VAL A 25 22.00 -19.91 18.26
CA VAL A 25 21.82 -18.46 18.04
C VAL A 25 22.10 -18.01 16.59
N PHE A 26 22.28 -18.93 15.65
CA PHE A 26 22.51 -18.61 14.22
C PHE A 26 21.39 -19.06 13.28
N THR A 27 20.15 -19.05 13.75
CA THR A 27 18.98 -19.19 12.86
C THR A 27 18.13 -17.93 12.88
N SER A 28 18.74 -16.77 12.61
CA SER A 28 17.96 -15.58 12.23
C SER A 28 18.80 -14.60 11.44
N CYS A 29 19.02 -14.91 10.17
CA CYS A 29 19.02 -13.92 9.09
C CYS A 29 19.03 -14.68 7.76
N ASN A 30 18.00 -15.50 7.54
CA ASN A 30 17.62 -15.69 6.16
C ASN A 30 16.93 -14.39 5.76
N LYS A 31 17.70 -13.42 5.24
CA LYS A 31 17.13 -12.43 4.33
C LYS A 31 16.71 -13.24 3.12
N ASN A 32 15.56 -13.90 3.23
CA ASN A 32 14.79 -14.28 2.08
C ASN A 32 14.62 -12.96 1.33
N THR A 33 15.38 -12.79 0.25
CA THR A 33 15.06 -11.81 -0.78
C THR A 33 13.78 -12.31 -1.42
N GLN A 34 12.68 -12.25 -0.67
CA GLN A 34 11.37 -12.55 -1.18
C GLN A 34 11.01 -11.35 -2.04
N ASN A 35 11.05 -11.61 -3.34
CA ASN A 35 10.60 -10.69 -4.36
C ASN A 35 9.10 -10.52 -4.10
N SER A 36 8.71 -9.45 -3.38
CA SER A 36 7.31 -9.07 -3.28
C SER A 36 6.87 -8.78 -4.72
N ASN A 37 6.22 -9.76 -5.35
CA ASN A 37 5.82 -9.64 -6.73
C ASN A 37 4.64 -8.69 -6.73
N ILE A 38 4.90 -7.40 -6.98
CA ILE A 38 3.89 -6.35 -6.94
C ILE A 38 2.89 -6.65 -8.05
N ASP A 39 1.69 -7.10 -7.69
CA ASP A 39 0.65 -7.39 -8.66
C ASP A 39 0.06 -6.09 -9.20
N ARG A 40 0.32 -5.84 -10.47
CA ARG A 40 -0.18 -4.68 -11.20
C ARG A 40 -1.72 -4.59 -11.19
N ASN A 41 -2.44 -5.70 -11.19
CA ASN A 41 -3.91 -5.72 -11.12
C ASN A 41 -4.42 -5.37 -9.72
N GLU A 42 -3.68 -5.77 -8.69
CA GLU A 42 -3.98 -5.41 -7.30
C GLU A 42 -3.86 -3.88 -7.11
N ILE A 43 -2.77 -3.27 -7.61
CA ILE A 43 -2.61 -1.80 -7.63
C ILE A 43 -3.79 -1.13 -8.32
N TYR A 44 -4.19 -1.61 -9.51
CA TYR A 44 -5.32 -1.05 -10.24
C TYR A 44 -6.61 -1.07 -9.41
N THR A 45 -6.89 -2.20 -8.77
CA THR A 45 -8.10 -2.38 -7.98
C THR A 45 -8.13 -1.42 -6.80
N ILE A 46 -7.01 -1.33 -6.06
CA ILE A 46 -6.86 -0.42 -4.91
C ILE A 46 -6.97 1.04 -5.33
N VAL A 47 -6.30 1.46 -6.41
CA VAL A 47 -6.39 2.83 -6.92
C VAL A 47 -7.83 3.15 -7.34
N LYS A 48 -8.48 2.26 -8.08
CA LYS A 48 -9.87 2.42 -8.53
C LYS A 48 -10.84 2.52 -7.35
N GLU A 49 -10.69 1.66 -6.35
CA GLU A 49 -11.48 1.71 -5.12
C GLU A 49 -11.28 3.06 -4.39
N SER A 50 -10.05 3.52 -4.26
CA SER A 50 -9.74 4.79 -3.60
C SER A 50 -10.31 6.02 -4.32
N PHE A 51 -10.36 6.02 -5.65
CA PHE A 51 -11.07 7.06 -6.40
C PHE A 51 -12.57 7.12 -6.00
N LEU A 52 -13.21 5.96 -5.86
CA LEU A 52 -14.67 5.83 -5.74
C LEU A 52 -15.19 5.70 -4.30
N THR A 53 -14.31 5.60 -3.30
CA THR A 53 -14.70 5.40 -1.91
C THR A 53 -15.39 6.63 -1.33
N GLN A 54 -16.68 6.51 -0.98
CA GLN A 54 -17.46 7.60 -0.40
C GLN A 54 -17.24 7.75 1.12
N SER A 55 -16.93 6.66 1.84
CA SER A 55 -16.77 6.64 3.30
C SER A 55 -15.51 7.34 3.81
N GLY A 56 -14.63 7.79 2.93
CA GLY A 56 -13.35 8.38 3.28
C GLY A 56 -12.26 7.33 3.52
N TYR A 57 -11.15 7.78 4.10
CA TYR A 57 -9.94 6.98 4.32
C TYR A 57 -10.20 5.95 5.44
N SER A 58 -10.05 4.66 5.11
CA SER A 58 -10.39 3.55 5.99
C SER A 58 -9.16 2.76 6.41
N ASN A 59 -9.30 1.91 7.44
CA ASN A 59 -8.25 0.99 7.85
C ASN A 59 -7.81 0.05 6.72
N GLU A 60 -8.73 -0.37 5.85
CA GLU A 60 -8.38 -1.23 4.70
C GLU A 60 -7.57 -0.47 3.65
N ILE A 61 -7.99 0.74 3.26
CA ILE A 61 -7.22 1.59 2.32
C ILE A 61 -5.85 1.95 2.90
N SER A 62 -5.79 2.18 4.22
CA SER A 62 -4.55 2.55 4.91
C SER A 62 -3.46 1.49 4.87
N LYS A 63 -3.79 0.23 4.53
CA LYS A 63 -2.80 -0.83 4.32
C LYS A 63 -2.03 -0.65 3.00
N HIS A 64 -2.57 0.10 2.06
CA HIS A 64 -2.06 0.16 0.69
C HIS A 64 -1.63 1.55 0.23
N MET A 65 -2.13 2.64 0.83
CA MET A 65 -1.71 4.00 0.45
C MET A 65 -1.83 4.97 1.61
N SER A 66 -1.06 6.06 1.54
CA SER A 66 -1.15 7.13 2.53
C SER A 66 -2.45 7.93 2.43
N GLU A 67 -2.89 8.52 3.54
CA GLU A 67 -4.06 9.39 3.55
C GLU A 67 -3.89 10.58 2.60
N ALA A 68 -2.67 11.11 2.49
CA ALA A 68 -2.36 12.18 1.55
C ALA A 68 -2.58 11.77 0.10
N VAL A 69 -2.11 10.58 -0.30
CA VAL A 69 -2.36 10.03 -1.65
C VAL A 69 -3.87 9.82 -1.87
N PHE A 70 -4.56 9.19 -0.91
CA PHE A 70 -6.01 8.98 -0.98
C PHE A 70 -6.78 10.30 -1.17
N ASN A 71 -6.47 11.32 -0.36
CA ASN A 71 -7.14 12.62 -0.41
C ASN A 71 -6.95 13.32 -1.76
N ASN A 72 -5.80 13.11 -2.41
CA ASN A 72 -5.49 13.73 -3.71
C ASN A 72 -6.11 13.03 -4.92
N ILE A 73 -6.64 11.81 -4.76
CA ILE A 73 -7.29 11.07 -5.87
C ILE A 73 -8.79 10.85 -5.64
N ASN A 74 -9.25 10.84 -4.39
CA ASN A 74 -10.63 10.55 -4.07
C ASN A 74 -11.58 11.60 -4.65
N VAL A 75 -12.53 11.17 -5.50
CA VAL A 75 -13.39 12.07 -6.26
C VAL A 75 -14.26 12.94 -5.34
N TYR A 76 -14.73 12.39 -4.22
CA TYR A 76 -15.57 13.14 -3.28
C TYR A 76 -14.80 14.25 -2.57
N LYS A 77 -13.49 14.07 -2.35
CA LYS A 77 -12.61 15.07 -1.74
C LYS A 77 -12.14 16.11 -2.75
N VAL A 78 -11.65 15.68 -3.91
CA VAL A 78 -11.09 16.57 -4.94
C VAL A 78 -12.16 17.52 -5.50
N TYR A 79 -13.39 17.03 -5.71
CA TYR A 79 -14.50 17.83 -6.24
C TYR A 79 -15.49 18.30 -5.17
N SER A 80 -15.17 18.10 -3.89
CA SER A 80 -16.02 18.47 -2.75
C SER A 80 -17.50 18.04 -2.90
N LEU A 81 -17.75 16.83 -3.41
CA LEU A 81 -19.10 16.37 -3.78
C LEU A 81 -20.05 16.21 -2.59
N ASN A 82 -19.51 16.25 -1.38
CA ASN A 82 -20.31 16.26 -0.15
C ASN A 82 -20.89 17.63 0.19
N ASP A 83 -20.45 18.70 -0.47
CA ASP A 83 -20.94 20.06 -0.25
C ASP A 83 -22.40 20.22 -0.67
N LYS A 84 -23.12 21.06 0.06
CA LYS A 84 -24.56 21.31 -0.14
C LYS A 84 -24.91 21.90 -1.51
N GLN A 85 -23.92 22.44 -2.23
CA GLN A 85 -24.10 23.03 -3.55
C GLN A 85 -24.46 22.01 -4.64
N TYR A 86 -24.12 20.73 -4.43
CA TYR A 86 -24.41 19.67 -5.39
C TYR A 86 -25.76 19.01 -5.08
N LYS A 87 -26.66 19.00 -6.07
CA LYS A 87 -27.92 18.25 -5.98
C LYS A 87 -27.62 16.76 -6.01
N LYS A 88 -28.01 16.06 -4.94
CA LYS A 88 -27.87 14.60 -4.81
C LYS A 88 -29.07 13.88 -5.47
N PRO A 89 -28.90 12.64 -5.96
CA PRO A 89 -27.65 11.90 -6.05
C PRO A 89 -26.75 12.41 -7.19
N VAL A 90 -25.44 12.34 -6.97
CA VAL A 90 -24.44 12.54 -8.04
C VAL A 90 -24.08 11.20 -8.65
N LYS A 91 -23.90 11.16 -9.97
CA LYS A 91 -23.42 9.99 -10.71
C LYS A 91 -21.97 10.22 -11.11
N ILE A 92 -21.08 9.33 -10.69
CA ILE A 92 -19.65 9.37 -10.99
C ILE A 92 -19.34 8.24 -11.97
N ASN A 93 -18.77 8.60 -13.12
CA ASN A 93 -18.18 7.64 -14.04
C ASN A 93 -16.66 7.83 -14.04
N LEU A 94 -15.94 6.76 -13.72
CA LEU A 94 -14.47 6.71 -13.77
C LEU A 94 -14.06 5.76 -14.90
N ASP A 95 -13.27 6.27 -15.84
CA ASP A 95 -12.48 5.46 -16.75
C ASP A 95 -11.03 5.52 -16.28
N LEU A 96 -10.47 4.38 -15.87
CA LEU A 96 -9.09 4.25 -15.39
C LEU A 96 -8.39 3.19 -16.24
N LYS A 97 -7.25 3.55 -16.82
CA LYS A 97 -6.47 2.70 -17.71
C LYS A 97 -5.02 2.64 -17.25
N GLN A 98 -4.50 1.44 -17.05
CA GLN A 98 -3.08 1.25 -16.82
C GLN A 98 -2.32 1.45 -18.13
N LYS A 99 -1.20 2.17 -18.09
CA LYS A 99 -0.35 2.42 -19.26
C LYS A 99 0.93 1.62 -19.19
N SER A 100 1.74 1.86 -18.18
CA SER A 100 3.01 1.17 -18.00
C SER A 100 3.33 0.98 -16.54
N GLN A 101 4.20 0.01 -16.29
CA GLN A 101 4.83 -0.19 -15.00
C GLN A 101 6.33 -0.26 -15.23
N GLU A 102 7.11 0.42 -14.39
CA GLU A 102 8.56 0.30 -14.38
C GLU A 102 9.08 0.22 -12.95
N THR A 103 10.08 -0.62 -12.73
CA THR A 103 10.77 -0.72 -11.43
C THR A 103 12.22 -0.26 -11.60
N LYS A 104 12.63 0.72 -10.80
CA LYS A 104 14.01 1.25 -10.78
C LYS A 104 14.47 1.35 -9.33
N ASN A 105 15.64 0.80 -9.03
CA ASN A 105 16.26 0.84 -7.70
C ASN A 105 15.30 0.41 -6.56
N GLY A 106 14.50 -0.64 -6.78
CA GLY A 106 13.53 -1.15 -5.80
C GLY A 106 12.27 -0.29 -5.61
N THR A 107 12.11 0.77 -6.40
CA THR A 107 10.90 1.59 -6.44
C THR A 107 10.12 1.28 -7.71
N THR A 108 8.83 1.01 -7.58
CA THR A 108 7.94 0.73 -8.70
C THR A 108 7.11 1.97 -9.02
N TYR A 109 6.98 2.29 -10.30
CA TYR A 109 6.19 3.39 -10.81
C TYR A 109 5.08 2.82 -11.69
N GLU A 110 3.84 3.07 -11.29
CA GLU A 110 2.65 2.70 -12.07
C GLU A 110 2.09 3.94 -12.74
N ASN A 111 2.13 3.97 -14.07
CA ASN A 111 1.56 5.04 -14.86
C ASN A 111 0.16 4.64 -15.32
N MET A 112 -0.82 5.47 -15.03
CA MET A 112 -2.21 5.30 -15.44
C MET A 112 -2.71 6.56 -16.15
N ILE A 113 -3.83 6.43 -16.85
CA ILE A 113 -4.61 7.58 -17.34
C ILE A 113 -6.02 7.43 -16.78
N TYR A 114 -6.57 8.52 -16.27
CA TYR A 114 -7.95 8.54 -15.79
C TYR A 114 -8.78 9.66 -16.43
N SER A 115 -10.06 9.37 -16.61
CA SER A 115 -11.10 10.34 -16.96
C SER A 115 -12.24 10.21 -15.96
N ILE A 116 -12.71 11.32 -15.43
CA ILE A 116 -13.85 11.38 -14.51
C ILE A 116 -14.95 12.22 -15.16
N THR A 117 -16.18 11.72 -15.10
CA THR A 117 -17.36 12.52 -15.40
C THR A 117 -18.31 12.47 -14.21
N ILE A 118 -18.65 13.65 -13.67
CA ILE A 118 -19.60 13.81 -12.58
C ILE A 118 -20.87 14.44 -13.14
N LYS A 119 -22.00 13.79 -12.93
CA LYS A 119 -23.31 14.25 -13.38
C LYS A 119 -24.29 14.40 -12.22
N ASP A 120 -25.23 15.32 -12.36
CA ASP A 120 -26.35 15.45 -11.44
C ASP A 120 -27.44 14.40 -11.73
N SER A 121 -28.49 14.42 -10.91
CA SER A 121 -29.67 13.56 -11.07
C SER A 121 -30.44 13.81 -12.38
N GLN A 122 -30.19 14.92 -13.07
CA GLN A 122 -30.76 15.26 -14.38
C GLN A 122 -29.83 14.87 -15.53
N ASN A 123 -28.74 14.12 -15.25
CA ASN A 123 -27.72 13.67 -16.20
C ASN A 123 -26.93 14.83 -16.84
N LYS A 124 -26.96 16.03 -16.24
CA LYS A 124 -26.14 17.17 -16.65
C LYS A 124 -24.75 17.04 -16.04
N THR A 125 -23.71 17.19 -16.86
CA THR A 125 -22.32 17.20 -16.37
C THR A 125 -22.09 18.42 -15.49
N ILE A 126 -21.61 18.18 -14.27
CA ILE A 126 -21.28 19.22 -13.29
C ILE A 126 -19.78 19.48 -13.28
N SER A 127 -18.98 18.42 -13.37
CA SER A 127 -17.52 18.50 -13.36
C SER A 127 -16.90 17.22 -13.91
N GLY A 128 -15.58 17.23 -14.05
CA GLY A 128 -14.84 16.07 -14.53
C GLY A 128 -13.40 16.40 -14.90
N SER A 129 -12.73 15.38 -15.42
CA SER A 129 -11.40 15.45 -16.01
C SER A 129 -11.35 14.49 -17.21
N CYS A 130 -10.52 14.79 -18.20
CA CYS A 130 -10.40 13.97 -19.39
C CYS A 130 -8.92 13.63 -19.63
N ASP A 131 -8.65 12.34 -19.80
CA ASP A 131 -7.37 11.77 -20.20
C ASP A 131 -6.18 12.28 -19.37
N VAL A 132 -6.36 12.39 -18.05
CA VAL A 132 -5.34 12.88 -17.13
C VAL A 132 -4.33 11.76 -16.87
N PRO A 133 -3.06 11.92 -17.26
CA PRO A 133 -2.00 10.99 -16.89
C PRO A 133 -1.63 11.16 -15.42
N VAL A 134 -1.48 10.04 -14.71
CA VAL A 134 -1.11 10.00 -13.30
C VAL A 134 -0.05 8.94 -13.08
N LYS A 135 0.97 9.27 -12.28
CA LYS A 135 2.06 8.38 -11.87
C LYS A 135 1.98 8.12 -10.38
N PHE A 136 1.92 6.85 -10.00
CA PHE A 136 1.98 6.41 -8.61
C PHE A 136 3.35 5.83 -8.29
N THR A 137 3.92 6.24 -7.15
CA THR A 137 5.15 5.66 -6.61
C THR A 137 4.80 4.61 -5.58
N ILE A 138 5.30 3.39 -5.79
CA ILE A 138 5.08 2.22 -4.95
C ILE A 138 6.42 1.76 -4.38
N GLN A 139 6.46 1.61 -3.06
CA GLN A 139 7.60 1.07 -2.35
C GLN A 139 7.28 -0.33 -1.81
N ALA A 140 8.16 -1.29 -2.06
CA ALA A 140 8.10 -2.59 -1.41
C ALA A 140 8.68 -2.49 0.00
N ALA A 141 7.96 -3.01 1.00
CA ALA A 141 8.41 -3.09 2.38
C ALA A 141 7.84 -4.33 3.05
N ASN A 142 8.67 -5.13 3.74
CA ASN A 142 8.25 -6.27 4.57
C ASN A 142 7.20 -7.19 3.90
N ASP A 143 7.56 -7.77 2.75
CA ASP A 143 6.72 -8.68 1.95
C ASP A 143 5.40 -8.08 1.43
N THR A 144 5.21 -6.77 1.61
CA THR A 144 4.08 -6.01 1.08
C THR A 144 4.57 -4.80 0.28
N TRP A 145 3.62 -4.01 -0.23
CA TRP A 145 3.90 -2.82 -1.02
C TRP A 145 2.94 -1.70 -0.64
N TYR A 146 3.38 -0.46 -0.82
CA TYR A 146 2.64 0.72 -0.38
C TYR A 146 2.77 1.87 -1.38
N ILE A 147 1.65 2.53 -1.70
CA ILE A 147 1.60 3.73 -2.55
C ILE A 147 1.94 4.95 -1.70
N THR A 148 3.11 5.52 -1.94
CA THR A 148 3.65 6.62 -1.15
C THR A 148 3.43 7.98 -1.79
N ASN A 149 3.33 8.03 -3.12
CA ASN A 149 3.20 9.29 -3.84
C ASN A 149 2.30 9.19 -5.06
N LYS A 150 1.73 10.33 -5.45
CA LYS A 150 0.95 10.57 -6.65
C LYS A 150 1.46 11.83 -7.33
N GLU A 151 1.68 11.76 -8.63
CA GLU A 151 2.14 12.89 -9.44
C GLU A 151 1.30 12.97 -10.73
N GLU A 152 0.86 14.16 -11.09
CA GLU A 152 0.30 14.49 -12.41
C GLU A 152 1.24 15.49 -13.08
N PRO A 153 1.49 15.39 -14.39
CA PRO A 153 2.27 16.39 -15.09
C PRO A 153 1.52 17.73 -15.07
N ALA A 154 2.29 18.81 -14.97
CA ALA A 154 1.81 20.19 -14.96
C ALA A 154 1.37 20.67 -16.35
#